data_AF-A0A969LXG7-F1
#
_entry.id   AF-A0A969LXG7-F1
#
_cell.length_a   1.000
_cell.length_b   1.000
_cell.length_c   1.000
_cell.angle_alpha   90.00
_cell.angle_beta   90.00
_cell.angle_gamma   90.00
#
_symmetry.space_group_name_H-M   'P 1'
#
loop_
_entity.id
_entity.type
_entity.pdbx_description
1 polymer ?
#
loop_
_entity_poly.entity_id
_entity_poly.type
_entity_poly.pdbx_seq_one_letter_code
_entity_poly.pdbx_strand_id
1 'polypeptide(L)'
;MLTQRAQELIPKARIVSFTSWRDIYPDEIIDRFQQADDAGRYLSDEDLAILTQTLVTHPQLQQMTSETQIGLTADLRDQVSEIVTEAREQVLAQYPGITEPGGGLYPPERTQACWRDFWHFLRCITYGIAGGQVQYTNPEGLHYMELLYQELQVPLPAMVTGLEGLKAASLRRIEPEQMDQIAPYFDHLIGQLRQFNSSI
;
A
#
# COMPACT_ATOMS: atom_id res chain seq x y z
N MET A 1 -19.13 3.11 17.00
CA MET A 1 -17.93 3.29 17.85
C MET A 1 -17.08 2.05 17.69
N LEU A 2 -15.76 2.17 17.55
CA LEU A 2 -14.87 1.00 17.47
C LEU A 2 -14.84 0.26 18.82
N THR A 3 -14.63 -1.05 18.79
CA THR A 3 -14.43 -1.85 20.01
C THR A 3 -13.09 -1.48 20.65
N GLN A 4 -12.95 -1.73 21.97
CA GLN A 4 -11.67 -1.52 22.67
C GLN A 4 -10.54 -2.33 22.00
N ARG A 5 -10.84 -3.59 21.62
CA ARG A 5 -9.88 -4.44 20.93
C ARG A 5 -9.44 -3.85 19.59
N ALA A 6 -10.37 -3.33 18.79
CA ALA A 6 -10.01 -2.66 17.54
C ALA A 6 -9.11 -1.44 17.79
N GLN A 7 -9.39 -0.64 18.82
CA GLN A 7 -8.56 0.52 19.20
C GLN A 7 -7.13 0.12 19.60
N GLU A 8 -6.96 -1.01 20.29
CA GLU A 8 -5.64 -1.55 20.68
C GLU A 8 -4.85 -2.13 19.50
N LEU A 9 -5.54 -2.64 18.47
CA LEU A 9 -4.94 -3.24 17.28
C LEU A 9 -4.51 -2.21 16.23
N ILE A 10 -5.28 -1.14 16.03
CA ILE A 10 -5.01 -0.10 15.03
C ILE A 10 -3.55 0.42 15.05
N PRO A 11 -2.98 0.87 16.18
CA PRO A 11 -1.61 1.41 16.17
C PRO A 11 -0.54 0.36 15.88
N LYS A 12 -0.86 -0.93 16.00
CA LYS A 12 0.06 -2.05 15.73
C LYS A 12 -0.02 -2.56 14.30
N ALA A 13 -1.13 -2.32 13.60
CA ALA A 13 -1.41 -2.78 12.24
C ALA A 13 -0.65 -1.98 11.17
N ARG A 14 0.68 -1.89 11.30
CA ARG A 14 1.54 -1.15 10.35
C ARG A 14 1.92 -2.04 9.17
N ILE A 15 1.58 -1.63 7.96
CA ILE A 15 1.77 -2.46 6.76
C ILE A 15 3.25 -2.58 6.39
N VAL A 16 4.04 -1.52 6.57
CA VAL A 16 5.43 -1.45 6.09
C VAL A 16 6.45 -1.53 7.23
N SER A 17 7.66 -2.01 6.90
CA SER A 17 8.84 -1.88 7.76
C SER A 17 10.06 -1.55 6.92
N PHE A 18 10.86 -0.60 7.40
CA PHE A 18 12.13 -0.22 6.77
C PHE A 18 13.35 -0.77 7.50
N THR A 19 13.15 -1.66 8.47
CA THR A 19 14.22 -2.16 9.36
C THR A 19 15.32 -2.88 8.57
N SER A 20 14.95 -3.79 7.66
CA SER A 20 15.90 -4.52 6.81
C SER A 20 16.55 -3.64 5.73
N TRP A 21 16.02 -2.44 5.49
CA TRP A 21 16.54 -1.55 4.46
C TRP A 21 17.74 -0.75 4.97
N ARG A 22 17.97 -0.69 6.29
CA ARG A 22 19.13 -0.02 6.90
C ARG A 22 20.47 -0.65 6.51
N ASP A 23 20.47 -1.91 6.07
CA ASP A 23 21.65 -2.58 5.53
C ASP A 23 21.97 -2.17 4.08
N ILE A 24 21.03 -1.47 3.43
CA ILE A 24 21.07 -1.12 2.00
C ILE A 24 21.20 0.39 1.82
N TYR A 25 20.36 1.17 2.50
CA TYR A 25 20.26 2.62 2.35
C TYR A 25 20.87 3.36 3.55
N PRO A 26 21.40 4.59 3.34
CA PRO A 26 21.80 5.46 4.43
C PRO A 26 20.65 5.74 5.41
N ASP A 27 20.97 5.93 6.69
CA ASP A 27 19.96 6.19 7.73
C ASP A 27 19.07 7.41 7.42
N GLU A 28 19.62 8.46 6.80
CA GLU A 28 18.82 9.64 6.39
C GLU A 28 17.67 9.24 5.44
N ILE A 29 17.92 8.34 4.50
CA ILE A 29 16.90 7.87 3.56
C ILE A 29 15.86 7.03 4.28
N ILE A 30 16.30 6.11 5.14
CA ILE A 30 15.38 5.29 5.94
C ILE A 30 14.49 6.16 6.82
N ASP A 31 15.06 7.18 7.46
CA ASP A 31 14.32 8.08 8.33
C ASP A 31 13.28 8.90 7.56
N ARG A 32 13.52 9.23 6.27
CA ARG A 32 12.51 9.88 5.41
C ARG A 32 11.32 8.99 5.11
N PHE A 33 11.56 7.74 4.72
CA PHE A 33 10.51 6.75 4.53
C PHE A 33 9.71 6.55 5.83
N GLN A 34 10.42 6.43 6.96
CA GLN A 34 9.81 6.27 8.28
C GLN A 34 8.93 7.48 8.66
N GLN A 35 9.43 8.70 8.47
CA GLN A 35 8.67 9.94 8.73
C GLN A 35 7.43 10.07 7.84
N ALA A 36 7.53 9.69 6.56
CA ALA A 36 6.38 9.69 5.67
C ALA A 36 5.32 8.67 6.12
N ASP A 37 5.74 7.48 6.56
CA ASP A 37 4.83 6.45 7.05
C ASP A 37 4.18 6.83 8.39
N ASP A 38 4.95 7.38 9.33
CA ASP A 38 4.44 7.88 10.62
C ASP A 38 3.42 9.00 10.45
N ALA A 39 3.60 9.86 9.44
CA ALA A 39 2.66 10.91 9.09
C ALA A 39 1.51 10.41 8.20
N GLY A 40 1.50 9.14 7.79
CA GLY A 40 0.48 8.57 6.90
C GLY A 40 0.39 9.27 5.54
N ARG A 41 1.50 9.83 5.03
CA ARG A 41 1.54 10.65 3.80
C ARG A 41 2.36 9.97 2.71
N TYR A 42 2.06 10.22 1.44
CA TYR A 42 2.98 9.81 0.36
C TYR A 42 4.33 10.52 0.48
N LEU A 43 5.36 9.97 -0.19
CA LEU A 43 6.63 10.66 -0.37
C LEU A 43 6.40 11.98 -1.11
N SER A 44 6.93 13.07 -0.57
CA SER A 44 6.85 14.38 -1.21
C SER A 44 7.84 14.49 -2.37
N ASP A 45 7.73 15.55 -3.17
CA ASP A 45 8.73 15.84 -4.21
C ASP A 45 10.13 16.01 -3.63
N GLU A 46 10.23 16.57 -2.42
CA GLU A 46 11.49 16.70 -1.70
C GLU A 46 12.04 15.33 -1.30
N ASP A 47 11.21 14.44 -0.76
CA ASP A 47 11.64 13.08 -0.39
C ASP A 47 12.18 12.33 -1.62
N LEU A 48 11.48 12.42 -2.75
CA LEU A 48 11.87 11.76 -4.00
C LEU A 48 13.12 12.39 -4.63
N ALA A 49 13.25 13.72 -4.62
CA ALA A 49 14.43 14.40 -5.12
C ALA A 49 15.70 14.01 -4.35
N ILE A 50 15.58 13.87 -3.02
CA ILE A 50 16.70 13.46 -2.17
C ILE A 50 17.05 11.99 -2.40
N LEU A 51 16.07 11.12 -2.61
CA LEU A 51 16.30 9.74 -3.00
C LEU A 51 17.05 9.66 -4.35
N THR A 52 16.64 10.43 -5.35
CA THR A 52 17.34 10.54 -6.64
C THR A 52 18.77 11.04 -6.46
N GLN A 53 18.98 12.10 -5.67
CA GLN A 53 20.31 12.62 -5.39
C GLN A 53 21.21 11.57 -4.71
N THR A 54 20.62 10.72 -3.86
CA THR A 54 21.32 9.63 -3.20
C THR A 54 21.83 8.60 -4.20
N LEU A 55 21.08 8.30 -5.26
CA LEU A 55 21.53 7.41 -6.34
C LEU A 55 22.76 7.94 -7.08
N VAL A 56 22.94 9.26 -7.14
CA VAL A 56 24.13 9.89 -7.72
C VAL A 56 25.34 9.74 -6.78
N THR A 57 25.14 9.99 -5.49
CA THR A 57 26.23 9.92 -4.48
C THR A 57 26.58 8.48 -4.09
N HIS A 58 25.66 7.53 -4.26
CA HIS A 58 25.80 6.11 -3.98
C HIS A 58 25.36 5.28 -5.19
N PRO A 59 26.12 5.26 -6.30
CA PRO A 59 25.72 4.60 -7.55
C PRO A 59 25.38 3.11 -7.42
N GLN A 60 25.94 2.42 -6.41
CA GLN A 60 25.61 1.02 -6.11
C GLN A 60 24.12 0.80 -5.81
N LEU A 61 23.41 1.81 -5.32
CA LEU A 61 21.97 1.73 -5.02
C LEU A 61 21.11 1.62 -6.28
N GLN A 62 21.67 1.93 -7.46
CA GLN A 62 20.99 1.75 -8.75
C GLN A 62 20.68 0.27 -9.06
N GLN A 63 21.29 -0.66 -8.33
CA GLN A 63 20.95 -2.09 -8.39
C GLN A 63 19.63 -2.41 -7.68
N MET A 64 19.21 -1.57 -6.73
CA MET A 64 17.99 -1.75 -5.94
C MET A 64 16.81 -0.98 -6.53
N THR A 65 17.02 0.30 -6.83
CA THR A 65 15.99 1.20 -7.38
C THR A 65 16.56 2.09 -8.47
N SER A 66 15.71 2.61 -9.34
CA SER A 66 16.08 3.45 -10.48
C SER A 66 15.35 4.79 -10.45
N GLU A 67 15.91 5.80 -11.14
CA GLU A 67 15.22 7.09 -11.35
C GLU A 67 13.85 6.91 -12.01
N THR A 68 13.71 5.91 -12.89
CA THR A 68 12.41 5.55 -13.49
C THR A 68 11.41 5.11 -12.42
N GLN A 69 11.77 4.22 -11.50
CA GLN A 69 10.87 3.79 -10.41
C GLN A 69 10.52 4.94 -9.44
N ILE A 70 11.46 5.85 -9.19
CA ILE A 70 11.22 7.05 -8.39
C ILE A 70 10.22 7.98 -9.11
N GLY A 71 10.39 8.18 -10.43
CA GLY A 71 9.43 8.93 -11.26
C GLY A 71 8.04 8.31 -11.27
N LEU A 72 7.95 6.99 -11.50
CA LEU A 72 6.68 6.26 -11.46
C LEU A 72 5.99 6.38 -10.08
N THR A 73 6.75 6.46 -8.99
CA THR A 73 6.20 6.71 -7.66
C THR A 73 5.50 8.07 -7.58
N ALA A 74 6.10 9.12 -8.14
CA ALA A 74 5.47 10.44 -8.22
C ALA A 74 4.19 10.39 -9.07
N ASP A 75 4.26 9.76 -10.25
CA ASP A 75 3.12 9.67 -11.17
C ASP A 75 1.91 8.94 -10.55
N LEU A 76 2.15 7.85 -9.81
CA LEU A 76 1.11 7.11 -9.11
C LEU A 76 0.53 7.89 -7.92
N ARG A 77 1.38 8.61 -7.18
CA ARG A 77 0.94 9.49 -6.09
C ARG A 77 0.01 10.58 -6.63
N ASP A 78 0.38 11.21 -7.75
CA ASP A 78 -0.34 12.36 -8.29
C ASP A 78 -1.70 11.96 -8.92
N GLN A 79 -1.86 10.68 -9.27
CA GLN A 79 -3.10 10.09 -9.82
C GLN A 79 -3.87 9.21 -8.82
N VAL A 80 -3.55 9.28 -7.53
CA VAL A 80 -4.12 8.39 -6.51
C VAL A 80 -5.65 8.46 -6.44
N SER A 81 -6.24 9.63 -6.65
CA SER A 81 -7.69 9.84 -6.55
C SER A 81 -8.45 9.02 -7.60
N GLU A 82 -7.97 9.07 -8.83
CA GLU A 82 -8.53 8.34 -9.97
C GLU A 82 -8.27 6.83 -9.82
N ILE A 83 -7.06 6.44 -9.40
CA ILE A 83 -6.71 5.04 -9.17
C ILE A 83 -7.62 4.40 -8.10
N VAL A 84 -7.81 5.06 -6.96
CA VAL A 84 -8.69 4.58 -5.89
C VAL A 84 -10.16 4.56 -6.35
N THR A 85 -10.58 5.52 -7.16
CA THR A 85 -11.94 5.56 -7.72
C THR A 85 -12.22 4.36 -8.61
N GLU A 86 -11.33 4.06 -9.55
CA GLU A 86 -11.45 2.90 -10.45
C GLU A 86 -11.45 1.57 -9.68
N ALA A 87 -10.57 1.45 -8.68
CA ALA A 87 -10.52 0.26 -7.83
C ALA A 87 -11.82 0.04 -7.04
N ARG A 88 -12.39 1.13 -6.49
CA ARG A 88 -13.70 1.11 -5.83
C ARG A 88 -14.80 0.67 -6.79
N GLU A 89 -14.84 1.21 -8.00
CA GLU A 89 -15.86 0.86 -8.99
C GLU A 89 -15.82 -0.63 -9.34
N GLN A 90 -14.64 -1.21 -9.46
CA GLN A 90 -14.47 -2.64 -9.67
C GLN A 90 -15.05 -3.46 -8.51
N VAL A 91 -14.79 -3.06 -7.26
CA VAL A 91 -15.38 -3.73 -6.07
C VAL A 91 -16.90 -3.64 -6.10
N LEU A 92 -17.46 -2.46 -6.37
CA LEU A 92 -18.92 -2.28 -6.41
C LEU A 92 -19.58 -3.09 -7.53
N ALA A 93 -18.92 -3.22 -8.68
CA ALA A 93 -19.40 -4.03 -9.79
C ALA A 93 -19.36 -5.54 -9.45
N GLN A 94 -18.30 -6.00 -8.77
CA GLN A 94 -18.14 -7.41 -8.42
C GLN A 94 -18.99 -7.84 -7.21
N TYR A 95 -19.27 -6.91 -6.28
CA TYR A 95 -20.08 -7.16 -5.09
C TYR A 95 -21.28 -6.19 -5.02
N PRO A 96 -22.31 -6.38 -5.86
CA PRO A 96 -23.51 -5.54 -5.82
C PRO A 96 -24.16 -5.56 -4.43
N GLY A 97 -24.52 -4.38 -3.93
CA GLY A 97 -25.18 -4.25 -2.61
C GLY A 97 -24.24 -4.32 -1.40
N ILE A 98 -22.91 -4.44 -1.58
CA ILE A 98 -21.96 -4.53 -0.46
C ILE A 98 -21.99 -3.31 0.48
N THR A 99 -22.42 -2.15 -0.02
CA THR A 99 -22.56 -0.90 0.73
C THR A 99 -23.97 -0.66 1.26
N GLU A 100 -24.95 -1.49 0.91
CA GLU A 100 -26.35 -1.37 1.29
C GLU A 100 -26.63 -2.05 2.65
N PRO A 101 -27.76 -1.78 3.33
CA PRO A 101 -28.11 -2.46 4.57
C PRO A 101 -28.03 -3.99 4.45
N GLY A 102 -27.20 -4.61 5.30
CA GLY A 102 -26.89 -6.05 5.27
C GLY A 102 -25.64 -6.42 4.47
N GLY A 103 -25.07 -5.48 3.71
CA GLY A 103 -23.81 -5.63 2.99
C GLY A 103 -22.58 -5.51 3.90
N GLY A 104 -21.48 -6.15 3.49
CA GLY A 104 -20.24 -6.23 4.28
C GLY A 104 -19.51 -4.91 4.51
N LEU A 105 -19.85 -3.84 3.77
CA LEU A 105 -19.30 -2.50 3.93
C LEU A 105 -20.34 -1.49 4.46
N TYR A 106 -21.53 -1.94 4.87
CA TYR A 106 -22.49 -1.12 5.59
C TYR A 106 -22.21 -1.16 7.10
N PRO A 107 -22.37 -0.05 7.85
CA PRO A 107 -22.88 1.28 7.45
C PRO A 107 -21.86 2.15 6.70
N PRO A 108 -22.25 3.35 6.18
CA PRO A 108 -21.39 4.20 5.34
C PRO A 108 -20.00 4.50 5.91
N GLU A 109 -19.82 4.51 7.23
CA GLU A 109 -18.51 4.71 7.87
C GLU A 109 -17.54 3.56 7.56
N ARG A 110 -18.04 2.32 7.43
CA ARG A 110 -17.23 1.15 7.00
C ARG A 110 -16.85 1.25 5.54
N THR A 111 -17.77 1.71 4.69
CA THR A 111 -17.50 2.00 3.29
C THR A 111 -16.39 3.05 3.15
N GLN A 112 -16.48 4.17 3.89
CA GLN A 112 -15.45 5.21 3.89
C GLN A 112 -14.10 4.70 4.41
N ALA A 113 -14.10 3.88 5.45
CA ALA A 113 -12.89 3.27 5.98
C ALA A 113 -12.21 2.36 4.94
N CYS A 114 -12.98 1.50 4.25
CA CYS A 114 -12.50 0.63 3.18
C CYS A 114 -11.82 1.44 2.05
N TRP A 115 -12.44 2.52 1.58
CA TRP A 115 -11.84 3.36 0.53
C TRP A 115 -10.59 4.10 0.99
N ARG A 116 -10.53 4.49 2.27
CA ARG A 116 -9.31 5.05 2.86
C ARG A 116 -8.19 4.01 2.94
N ASP A 117 -8.52 2.75 3.22
CA ASP A 117 -7.53 1.67 3.21
C ASP A 117 -6.91 1.49 1.81
N PHE A 118 -7.67 1.66 0.72
CA PHE A 118 -7.12 1.59 -0.64
C PHE A 118 -6.08 2.68 -0.90
N TRP A 119 -6.34 3.90 -0.43
CA TRP A 119 -5.37 4.99 -0.49
C TRP A 119 -4.11 4.65 0.33
N HIS A 120 -4.27 4.10 1.54
CA HIS A 120 -3.13 3.68 2.36
C HIS A 120 -2.35 2.51 1.76
N PHE A 121 -3.01 1.56 1.09
CA PHE A 121 -2.37 0.46 0.40
C PHE A 121 -1.50 0.96 -0.74
N LEU A 122 -2.04 1.82 -1.62
CA LEU A 122 -1.26 2.38 -2.72
C LEU A 122 -0.06 3.16 -2.18
N ARG A 123 -0.21 3.94 -1.11
CA ARG A 123 0.91 4.62 -0.43
C ARG A 123 2.00 3.64 -0.01
N CYS A 124 1.64 2.55 0.65
CA CYS A 124 2.62 1.55 1.10
C CYS A 124 3.33 0.86 -0.08
N ILE A 125 2.57 0.54 -1.14
CA ILE A 125 3.10 -0.01 -2.39
C ILE A 125 4.12 0.96 -3.02
N THR A 126 3.81 2.26 -3.07
CA THR A 126 4.72 3.27 -3.62
C THR A 126 6.01 3.43 -2.83
N TYR A 127 6.01 3.17 -1.52
CA TYR A 127 7.26 3.13 -0.76
C TYR A 127 8.14 1.96 -1.20
N GLY A 128 7.54 0.78 -1.38
CA GLY A 128 8.22 -0.38 -1.94
C GLY A 128 8.84 -0.05 -3.29
N ILE A 129 8.07 0.54 -4.21
CA ILE A 129 8.53 0.91 -5.56
C ILE A 129 9.71 1.89 -5.49
N ALA A 130 9.57 3.00 -4.76
CA ALA A 130 10.63 3.99 -4.63
C ALA A 130 11.91 3.39 -3.99
N GLY A 131 11.75 2.57 -2.96
CA GLY A 131 12.84 1.89 -2.28
C GLY A 131 13.39 0.67 -3.02
N GLY A 132 12.80 0.24 -4.14
CA GLY A 132 13.28 -0.94 -4.86
C GLY A 132 13.14 -2.27 -4.09
N GLN A 133 12.26 -2.33 -3.10
CA GLN A 133 12.13 -3.48 -2.19
C GLN A 133 10.73 -4.08 -2.26
N VAL A 134 10.60 -5.22 -2.94
CA VAL A 134 9.31 -5.92 -3.05
C VAL A 134 8.84 -6.44 -1.69
N GLN A 135 9.76 -6.87 -0.83
CA GLN A 135 9.47 -7.34 0.53
C GLN A 135 9.38 -6.19 1.55
N TYR A 136 8.56 -5.17 1.25
CA TYR A 136 8.43 -3.95 2.08
C TYR A 136 7.51 -4.12 3.30
N THR A 137 6.75 -5.22 3.37
CA THR A 137 5.72 -5.39 4.40
C THR A 137 6.29 -5.84 5.74
N ASN A 138 5.66 -5.40 6.83
CA ASN A 138 5.98 -5.80 8.20
C ASN A 138 5.19 -7.07 8.59
N PRO A 139 5.81 -8.24 8.77
CA PRO A 139 5.08 -9.46 9.13
C PRO A 139 4.30 -9.33 10.45
N GLU A 140 4.86 -8.67 11.46
CA GLU A 140 4.18 -8.45 12.74
C GLU A 140 2.99 -7.49 12.57
N GLY A 141 3.18 -6.41 11.81
CA GLY A 141 2.12 -5.45 11.56
C GLY A 141 0.98 -6.03 10.72
N LEU A 142 1.29 -6.88 9.74
CA LEU A 142 0.28 -7.62 8.97
C LEU A 142 -0.48 -8.62 9.85
N HIS A 143 0.17 -9.28 10.81
CA HIS A 143 -0.52 -10.13 11.78
C HIS A 143 -1.54 -9.33 12.61
N TYR A 144 -1.17 -8.15 13.11
CA TYR A 144 -2.14 -7.29 13.83
C TYR A 144 -3.25 -6.75 12.92
N MET A 145 -2.93 -6.49 11.65
CA MET A 145 -3.92 -6.11 10.64
C MET A 145 -4.94 -7.23 10.38
N GLU A 146 -4.49 -8.50 10.31
CA GLU A 146 -5.39 -9.67 10.20
C GLU A 146 -6.34 -9.75 11.40
N LEU A 147 -5.81 -9.65 12.62
CA LEU A 147 -6.63 -9.63 13.84
C LEU A 147 -7.62 -8.47 13.85
N LEU A 148 -7.21 -7.29 13.36
CA LEU A 148 -8.08 -6.12 13.25
C LEU A 148 -9.19 -6.35 12.24
N TYR A 149 -8.87 -6.94 11.09
CA TYR A 149 -9.85 -7.22 10.03
C TYR A 149 -10.86 -8.29 10.47
N GLN A 150 -10.42 -9.29 11.23
CA GLN A 150 -11.30 -10.27 11.86
C GLN A 150 -12.25 -9.62 12.88
N GLU A 151 -11.72 -8.79 13.78
CA GLU A 151 -12.50 -8.05 14.78
C GLU A 151 -13.54 -7.13 14.13
N LEU A 152 -13.18 -6.45 13.04
CA LEU A 152 -14.06 -5.54 12.31
C LEU A 152 -14.92 -6.24 11.24
N GLN A 153 -14.82 -7.58 11.12
CA GLN A 153 -15.51 -8.39 10.12
C GLN A 153 -15.36 -7.83 8.70
N VAL A 154 -14.15 -7.40 8.34
CA VAL A 154 -13.85 -6.81 7.03
C VAL A 154 -14.05 -7.87 5.94
N PRO A 155 -14.78 -7.57 4.85
CA PRO A 155 -14.95 -8.51 3.75
C PRO A 155 -13.64 -8.63 2.94
N LEU A 156 -12.75 -9.52 3.39
CA LEU A 156 -11.43 -9.76 2.78
C LEU A 156 -11.48 -10.00 1.26
N PRO A 157 -12.42 -10.78 0.70
CA PRO A 157 -12.52 -10.93 -0.75
C PRO A 157 -12.71 -9.59 -1.49
N ALA A 158 -13.49 -8.66 -0.92
CA ALA A 158 -13.67 -7.34 -1.49
C ALA A 158 -12.40 -6.47 -1.37
N MET A 159 -11.64 -6.61 -0.27
CA MET A 159 -10.35 -5.92 -0.11
C MET A 159 -9.31 -6.40 -1.13
N VAL A 160 -9.25 -7.71 -1.38
CA VAL A 160 -8.36 -8.30 -2.39
C VAL A 160 -8.76 -7.84 -3.78
N THR A 161 -10.05 -7.85 -4.13
CA THR A 161 -10.54 -7.27 -5.39
C THR A 161 -10.17 -5.79 -5.52
N GLY A 162 -10.25 -5.03 -4.43
CA GLY A 162 -9.82 -3.64 -4.38
C GLY A 162 -8.34 -3.45 -4.72
N LEU A 163 -7.46 -4.23 -4.09
CA LEU A 163 -6.03 -4.22 -4.39
C LEU A 163 -5.72 -4.62 -5.84
N GLU A 164 -6.41 -5.63 -6.37
CA GLU A 164 -6.31 -6.01 -7.79
C GLU A 164 -6.76 -4.87 -8.71
N GLY A 165 -7.80 -4.14 -8.33
CA GLY A 165 -8.24 -2.93 -9.02
C GLY A 165 -7.21 -1.80 -8.94
N LEU A 166 -6.56 -1.59 -7.79
CA LEU A 166 -5.46 -0.63 -7.66
C LEU A 166 -4.30 -1.01 -8.58
N LYS A 167 -3.94 -2.29 -8.66
CA LYS A 167 -2.93 -2.79 -9.60
C LYS A 167 -3.34 -2.49 -11.03
N ALA A 168 -4.53 -2.90 -11.45
CA ALA A 168 -4.99 -2.71 -12.82
C ALA A 168 -5.05 -1.23 -13.21
N ALA A 169 -5.59 -0.38 -12.35
CA ALA A 169 -5.67 1.06 -12.55
C ALA A 169 -4.27 1.70 -12.63
N SER A 170 -3.34 1.29 -11.77
CA SER A 170 -1.97 1.80 -11.77
C SER A 170 -1.21 1.38 -13.04
N LEU A 171 -1.32 0.11 -13.44
CA LEU A 171 -0.64 -0.40 -14.64
C LEU A 171 -1.13 0.25 -15.93
N ARG A 172 -2.40 0.67 -16.01
CA ARG A 172 -2.93 1.42 -17.18
C ARG A 172 -2.31 2.79 -17.38
N ARG A 173 -1.62 3.34 -16.38
CA ARG A 173 -1.05 4.69 -16.38
C ARG A 173 0.43 4.73 -16.68
N ILE A 174 1.04 3.58 -16.93
CA ILE A 174 2.48 3.45 -17.16
C ILE A 174 2.71 2.76 -18.49
N GLU A 175 3.90 2.96 -19.05
CA GLU A 175 4.25 2.33 -20.33
C GLU A 175 4.31 0.80 -20.17
N PRO A 176 3.89 0.01 -21.18
CA PRO A 176 3.88 -1.45 -21.11
C PRO A 176 5.22 -2.06 -20.68
N GLU A 177 6.33 -1.48 -21.13
CA GLU A 177 7.70 -1.95 -20.83
C GLU A 177 8.11 -1.69 -19.37
N GLN A 178 7.38 -0.83 -18.65
CA GLN A 178 7.62 -0.50 -17.25
C GLN A 178 6.77 -1.34 -16.30
N MET A 179 5.77 -2.07 -16.79
CA MET A 179 4.82 -2.80 -15.95
C MET A 179 5.50 -3.82 -15.03
N ASP A 180 6.48 -4.55 -15.55
CA ASP A 180 7.24 -5.54 -14.78
C ASP A 180 8.07 -4.91 -13.64
N GLN A 181 8.33 -3.59 -13.70
CA GLN A 181 9.06 -2.87 -12.66
C GLN A 181 8.19 -2.51 -11.45
N ILE A 182 6.86 -2.50 -11.59
CA ILE A 182 5.95 -2.11 -10.49
C ILE A 182 4.93 -3.19 -10.12
N ALA A 183 4.52 -4.06 -11.05
CA ALA A 183 3.55 -5.12 -10.80
C ALA A 183 3.91 -6.02 -9.59
N PRO A 184 5.18 -6.43 -9.39
CA PRO A 184 5.55 -7.28 -8.25
C PRO A 184 5.23 -6.69 -6.87
N TYR A 185 5.23 -5.36 -6.73
CA TYR A 185 4.94 -4.67 -5.47
C TYR A 185 3.46 -4.75 -5.08
N PHE A 186 2.59 -4.71 -6.08
CA PHE A 186 1.16 -4.97 -5.89
C PHE A 186 0.91 -6.44 -5.60
N ASP A 187 1.54 -7.33 -6.38
CA ASP A 187 1.38 -8.79 -6.22
C ASP A 187 1.82 -9.26 -4.84
N HIS A 188 2.88 -8.67 -4.28
CA HIS A 188 3.31 -8.93 -2.91
C HIS A 188 2.20 -8.65 -1.90
N LEU A 189 1.64 -7.45 -1.86
CA LEU A 189 0.60 -7.10 -0.88
C LEU A 189 -0.71 -7.87 -1.11
N ILE A 190 -1.10 -8.09 -2.37
CA ILE A 190 -2.22 -8.98 -2.72
C ILE A 190 -1.98 -10.39 -2.16
N GLY A 191 -0.78 -10.93 -2.35
CA GLY A 191 -0.38 -12.23 -1.83
C GLY A 191 -0.44 -12.30 -0.31
N GLN A 192 0.03 -11.27 0.40
CA GLN A 192 -0.05 -11.16 1.86
C GLN A 192 -1.51 -11.15 2.34
N LEU A 193 -2.37 -10.31 1.76
CA LEU A 193 -3.77 -10.21 2.20
C LEU A 193 -4.57 -11.49 1.90
N ARG A 194 -4.25 -12.21 0.82
CA ARG A 194 -4.87 -13.51 0.53
C ARG A 194 -4.54 -14.58 1.57
N GLN A 195 -3.46 -14.42 2.33
CA GLN A 195 -3.09 -15.35 3.40
C GLN A 195 -3.87 -15.09 4.69
N PHE A 196 -4.53 -13.93 4.84
CA PHE A 196 -5.38 -13.66 5.99
C PHE A 196 -6.52 -14.68 5.98
N ASN A 197 -6.58 -15.56 6.98
CA ASN A 197 -7.43 -16.77 7.08
C ASN A 197 -6.93 -18.06 6.40
N SER A 198 -5.65 -18.18 6.03
CA SER A 198 -5.04 -19.51 5.79
C SER A 198 -4.70 -20.27 7.08
N SER A 199 -4.97 -19.64 8.24
CA SER A 199 -4.69 -20.14 9.58
C SER A 199 -5.99 -20.31 10.37
N ILE A 200 -6.88 -21.20 9.93
CA ILE A 200 -7.91 -21.82 10.78
C ILE A 200 -7.83 -23.33 10.59
#